data_AF-A0A2E4G5X7-F1
#
_entry.id   AF-A0A2E4G5X7-F1
#
_cell.length_a   1.000
_cell.length_b   1.000
_cell.length_c   1.000
_cell.angle_alpha   90.00
_cell.angle_beta   90.00
_cell.angle_gamma   90.00
#
_symmetry.space_group_name_H-M   'P 1'
#
loop_
_entity.id
_entity.type
_entity.pdbx_description
1 polymer ?
#
loop_
_entity_poly.entity_id
_entity_poly.type
_entity_poly.pdbx_seq_one_letter_code
_entity_poly.pdbx_strand_id
1 'polypeptide(L)'
;MLGLKRIREVVNPVVKKMNYLYSKCRVILLLVYTGSWITLDAAEHDAYVVGDVVKIPVLSVGASIYSLDLQLIPNTDPVQLVMVAAQEITLSEANLSNASSFANNTLTIPTLTAGNASYRIELILISAEPSVVLQLSKVDLIPAEANPSTNSQPTRTQTDFEKAEALFNESIAQPIVQSKCISCHRQGRSAGGTSLVFVRSSATSQEINISTFEALLQRRNDGINYILRKVSGNGHGGGTQLAAGSASYNNLSEFLTLLSR
;
A
#
# COMPACT_ATOMS: atom_id res chain seq x y z
N MET A 1 -5.30 -33.65 13.07
CA MET A 1 -5.01 -34.29 11.76
C MET A 1 -6.13 -34.13 10.70
N LEU A 2 -7.37 -33.73 11.04
CA LEU A 2 -8.44 -33.53 10.05
C LEU A 2 -8.37 -32.19 9.26
N GLY A 3 -7.77 -31.14 9.83
CA GLY A 3 -7.72 -29.81 9.19
C GLY A 3 -6.83 -29.73 7.94
N LEU A 4 -5.70 -30.45 7.90
CA LEU A 4 -4.76 -30.44 6.77
C LEU A 4 -5.28 -31.15 5.51
N LYS A 5 -6.22 -32.09 5.68
CA LYS A 5 -6.75 -32.90 4.56
C LYS A 5 -7.79 -32.13 3.75
N ARG A 6 -8.65 -31.35 4.44
CA ARG A 6 -9.71 -30.55 3.82
C ARG A 6 -9.20 -29.43 2.92
N ILE A 7 -8.06 -28.80 3.25
CA ILE A 7 -7.53 -27.69 2.44
C ILE A 7 -6.78 -28.21 1.21
N ARG A 8 -6.04 -29.32 1.34
CA ARG A 8 -5.47 -30.03 0.18
C ARG A 8 -6.55 -30.52 -0.79
N GLU A 9 -7.76 -30.81 -0.30
CA GLU A 9 -8.93 -31.15 -1.13
C GLU A 9 -9.61 -29.92 -1.75
N VAL A 10 -9.46 -28.72 -1.18
CA VAL A 10 -10.07 -27.46 -1.67
C VAL A 10 -9.15 -26.71 -2.65
N VAL A 11 -7.84 -26.71 -2.40
CA VAL A 11 -6.87 -25.94 -3.21
C VAL A 11 -6.40 -26.73 -4.44
N ASN A 12 -6.18 -28.04 -4.34
CA ASN A 12 -5.70 -28.86 -5.47
C ASN A 12 -6.63 -28.91 -6.70
N PRO A 13 -7.95 -29.15 -6.58
CA PRO A 13 -8.81 -29.23 -7.76
C PRO A 13 -8.97 -27.88 -8.47
N VAL A 14 -8.88 -26.76 -7.73
CA VAL A 14 -8.94 -25.40 -8.29
C VAL A 14 -7.65 -25.05 -9.06
N VAL A 15 -6.48 -25.33 -8.49
CA VAL A 15 -5.17 -25.19 -9.17
C VAL A 15 -5.11 -26.07 -10.43
N LYS A 16 -5.65 -27.29 -10.36
CA LYS A 16 -5.73 -28.22 -11.50
C LYS A 16 -6.67 -27.72 -12.60
N LYS A 17 -7.79 -27.07 -12.26
CA LYS A 17 -8.76 -26.50 -13.22
C LYS A 17 -8.24 -25.22 -13.89
N MET A 18 -7.49 -24.38 -13.17
CA MET A 18 -6.81 -23.20 -13.72
C MET A 18 -5.65 -23.57 -14.66
N ASN A 19 -4.83 -24.57 -14.31
CA ASN A 19 -3.77 -25.08 -15.19
C ASN A 19 -4.33 -25.72 -16.48
N TYR A 20 -5.51 -26.37 -16.40
CA TYR A 20 -6.19 -26.93 -17.57
C TYR A 20 -6.76 -25.85 -18.53
N LEU A 21 -7.19 -24.71 -17.99
CA LEU A 21 -7.67 -23.56 -18.78
C LEU A 21 -6.51 -22.76 -19.40
N TYR A 22 -5.38 -22.60 -18.69
CA TYR A 22 -4.17 -21.96 -19.22
C TYR A 22 -3.49 -22.78 -20.33
N SER A 23 -3.53 -24.11 -20.25
CA SER A 23 -2.98 -25.01 -21.29
C SER A 23 -3.73 -24.93 -22.62
N LYS A 24 -5.03 -24.61 -22.60
CA LYS A 24 -5.84 -24.46 -23.82
C LYS A 24 -5.70 -23.10 -24.52
N CYS A 25 -5.00 -22.13 -23.93
CA CYS A 25 -4.80 -20.79 -24.50
C CYS A 25 -3.33 -20.49 -24.87
N ARG A 26 -2.51 -21.53 -25.12
CA ARG A 26 -1.14 -21.39 -25.62
C ARG A 26 -1.04 -21.76 -27.10
N VAL A 27 -1.46 -20.84 -27.96
CA VAL A 27 -0.94 -20.75 -29.33
C VAL A 27 -0.54 -19.29 -29.55
N ILE A 28 0.74 -19.09 -29.89
CA ILE A 28 1.41 -17.84 -30.29
C ILE A 28 1.93 -16.94 -29.15
N LEU A 29 3.21 -17.10 -28.79
CA LEU A 29 4.31 -16.26 -29.31
C LEU A 29 5.60 -16.55 -28.51
N LEU A 30 6.55 -17.24 -29.14
CA LEU A 30 7.92 -17.41 -28.68
C LEU A 30 8.69 -16.11 -28.94
N LEU A 31 9.10 -15.40 -27.89
CA LEU A 31 10.22 -14.48 -27.95
C LEU A 31 11.18 -14.80 -26.79
N VAL A 32 12.33 -15.32 -27.19
CA VAL A 32 13.51 -15.52 -26.36
C VAL A 32 14.03 -14.14 -25.95
N TYR A 33 14.01 -13.83 -24.66
CA TYR A 33 14.73 -12.69 -24.11
C TYR A 33 15.65 -13.18 -23.00
N THR A 34 16.94 -13.16 -23.28
CA THR A 34 18.00 -13.32 -22.27
C THR A 34 18.02 -12.06 -21.42
N GLY A 35 17.37 -12.09 -20.26
CA GLY A 35 17.38 -11.02 -19.28
C GLY A 35 18.18 -11.44 -18.05
N SER A 36 19.19 -10.64 -17.72
CA SER A 36 20.01 -10.70 -16.52
C SER A 36 19.20 -10.98 -15.26
N TRP A 37 19.79 -11.72 -14.33
CA TRP A 37 19.22 -12.01 -13.01
C TRP A 37 19.15 -10.70 -12.23
N ILE A 38 18.00 -10.03 -12.28
CA ILE A 38 17.71 -8.95 -11.35
C ILE A 38 17.54 -9.64 -10.00
N THR A 39 18.43 -9.34 -9.07
CA THR A 39 18.18 -9.59 -7.65
C THR A 39 16.93 -8.83 -7.29
N LEU A 40 15.82 -9.56 -7.10
CA LEU A 40 14.57 -9.01 -6.59
C LEU A 40 14.83 -8.66 -5.12
N ASP A 41 14.95 -7.37 -4.82
CA ASP A 41 14.95 -6.87 -3.45
C ASP A 41 13.74 -7.43 -2.70
N ALA A 42 13.93 -7.68 -1.40
CA ALA A 42 13.00 -8.34 -0.49
C ALA A 42 11.52 -8.09 -0.83
N ALA A 43 10.81 -9.15 -1.22
CA ALA A 43 9.37 -9.08 -1.36
C ALA A 43 8.78 -8.70 0.01
N GLU A 44 8.02 -7.61 0.04
CA GLU A 44 7.19 -7.26 1.18
C GLU A 44 6.17 -8.40 1.36
N HIS A 45 6.22 -9.11 2.49
CA HIS A 45 5.40 -10.30 2.76
C HIS A 45 3.97 -9.94 3.20
N ASP A 46 3.77 -8.66 3.54
CA ASP A 46 2.55 -8.14 4.11
C ASP A 46 1.42 -8.12 3.07
N ALA A 47 0.20 -8.38 3.53
CA ALA A 47 -0.96 -8.29 2.67
C ALA A 47 -1.29 -6.80 2.41
N TYR A 48 -1.85 -6.50 1.25
CA TYR A 48 -2.23 -5.13 0.90
C TYR A 48 -3.52 -5.08 0.09
N VAL A 49 -4.16 -3.92 0.00
CA VAL A 49 -5.42 -3.74 -0.73
C VAL A 49 -5.21 -2.99 -2.05
N VAL A 50 -5.74 -3.55 -3.14
CA VAL A 50 -5.83 -2.88 -4.45
C VAL A 50 -7.28 -2.86 -4.90
N GLY A 51 -7.93 -1.70 -4.84
CA GLY A 51 -9.37 -1.58 -5.07
C GLY A 51 -10.15 -2.43 -4.06
N ASP A 52 -10.98 -3.34 -4.55
CA ASP A 52 -11.75 -4.28 -3.73
C ASP A 52 -11.06 -5.64 -3.53
N VAL A 53 -9.76 -5.74 -3.85
CA VAL A 53 -9.00 -7.00 -3.78
C VAL A 53 -7.91 -6.91 -2.73
N VAL A 54 -7.96 -7.81 -1.75
CA VAL A 54 -6.87 -8.08 -0.81
C VAL A 54 -5.86 -9.00 -1.48
N LYS A 55 -4.63 -8.51 -1.61
CA LYS A 55 -3.47 -9.22 -2.15
C LYS A 55 -2.69 -9.83 -1.00
N ILE A 56 -2.44 -11.14 -1.07
CA ILE A 56 -1.67 -11.88 -0.08
C ILE A 56 -0.46 -12.47 -0.80
N PRO A 57 0.72 -11.83 -0.71
CA PRO A 57 1.92 -12.30 -1.39
C PRO A 57 2.39 -13.66 -0.87
N VAL A 58 2.32 -13.87 0.44
CA VAL A 58 2.78 -15.08 1.10
C VAL A 58 1.77 -15.57 2.13
N LEU A 59 1.24 -16.77 1.87
CA LEU A 59 0.35 -17.51 2.75
C LEU A 59 0.93 -18.90 3.02
N SER A 60 1.19 -19.21 4.28
CA SER A 60 1.52 -20.56 4.73
C SER A 60 0.26 -21.40 5.01
N VAL A 61 0.22 -22.59 4.44
CA VAL A 61 -0.84 -23.59 4.64
C VAL A 61 -0.20 -24.95 4.92
N GLY A 62 0.06 -25.22 6.20
CA GLY A 62 0.84 -26.39 6.59
C GLY A 62 2.27 -26.30 6.04
N ALA A 63 2.64 -27.22 5.14
CA ALA A 63 3.96 -27.24 4.50
C ALA A 63 3.99 -26.57 3.11
N SER A 64 2.83 -26.16 2.59
CA SER A 64 2.73 -25.50 1.28
C SER A 64 2.60 -24.00 1.46
N ILE A 65 3.09 -23.24 0.48
CA ILE A 65 3.07 -21.78 0.48
C ILE A 65 2.34 -21.31 -0.78
N TYR A 66 1.49 -20.30 -0.63
CA TYR A 66 0.67 -19.76 -1.70
C TYR A 66 0.73 -18.24 -1.75
N SER A 67 0.40 -17.67 -2.90
CA SER A 67 -0.09 -16.30 -3.03
C SER A 67 -1.57 -16.34 -3.36
N LEU A 68 -2.36 -15.42 -2.77
CA LEU A 68 -3.81 -15.35 -2.96
C LEU A 68 -4.29 -13.94 -3.28
N ASP A 69 -5.39 -13.87 -4.04
CA ASP A 69 -6.23 -12.68 -4.18
C ASP A 69 -7.62 -12.96 -3.63
N LEU A 70 -8.10 -12.11 -2.73
CA LEU A 70 -9.44 -12.18 -2.14
C LEU A 70 -10.22 -10.91 -2.51
N GLN A 71 -11.33 -11.06 -3.24
CA GLN A 71 -12.19 -9.96 -3.61
C GLN A 71 -13.31 -9.76 -2.59
N LEU A 72 -13.55 -8.52 -2.15
CA LEU A 72 -14.68 -8.18 -1.29
C LEU A 72 -15.99 -8.48 -2.02
N ILE A 73 -16.93 -9.11 -1.31
CA ILE A 73 -18.30 -9.29 -1.78
C ILE A 73 -19.11 -8.05 -1.33
N PRO A 74 -19.63 -7.24 -2.26
CA PRO A 74 -20.32 -6.01 -1.91
C PRO A 74 -21.58 -6.28 -1.11
N ASN A 75 -21.91 -5.37 -0.19
CA ASN A 75 -23.16 -5.39 0.60
C ASN A 75 -23.33 -6.63 1.47
N THR A 76 -22.24 -7.15 2.05
CA THR A 76 -22.27 -8.23 3.04
C THR A 76 -22.03 -7.68 4.45
N ASP A 77 -22.81 -8.14 5.42
CA ASP A 77 -22.63 -7.83 6.84
C ASP A 77 -22.85 -9.11 7.67
N PRO A 78 -21.82 -9.67 8.33
CA PRO A 78 -20.42 -9.21 8.32
C PRO A 78 -19.74 -9.35 6.94
N VAL A 79 -18.66 -8.59 6.74
CA VAL A 79 -17.91 -8.54 5.47
C VAL A 79 -17.47 -9.93 5.02
N GLN A 80 -17.72 -10.27 3.76
CA GLN A 80 -17.27 -11.51 3.13
C GLN A 80 -16.32 -11.23 1.96
N LEU A 81 -15.39 -12.15 1.74
CA LEU A 81 -14.43 -12.12 0.66
C LEU A 81 -14.45 -13.45 -0.08
N VAL A 82 -14.41 -13.39 -1.41
CA VAL A 82 -14.31 -14.56 -2.28
C VAL A 82 -12.90 -14.66 -2.84
N MET A 83 -12.34 -15.87 -2.85
CA MET A 83 -11.05 -16.12 -3.50
C MET A 83 -11.21 -16.04 -5.02
N VAL A 84 -10.40 -15.19 -5.66
CA VAL A 84 -10.41 -15.00 -7.12
C VAL A 84 -9.13 -15.45 -7.81
N ALA A 85 -8.02 -15.53 -7.07
CA ALA A 85 -6.78 -16.14 -7.55
C ALA A 85 -6.05 -16.87 -6.42
N ALA A 86 -5.36 -17.94 -6.79
CA ALA A 86 -4.46 -18.69 -5.93
C ALA A 86 -3.32 -19.28 -6.75
N GLN A 87 -2.09 -19.15 -6.26
CA GLN A 87 -0.91 -19.72 -6.88
C GLN A 87 -0.02 -20.36 -5.81
N GLU A 88 0.38 -21.61 -6.00
CA GLU A 88 1.42 -22.22 -5.17
C GLU A 88 2.78 -21.62 -5.54
N ILE A 89 3.56 -21.25 -4.53
CA ILE A 89 4.88 -20.63 -4.70
C ILE A 89 5.94 -21.43 -3.94
N THR A 90 7.19 -21.29 -4.34
CA THR A 90 8.33 -21.93 -3.67
C THR A 90 9.16 -20.85 -2.98
N LEU A 91 9.15 -20.84 -1.65
CA LEU A 91 9.97 -19.98 -0.81
C LEU A 91 10.73 -20.83 0.21
N SER A 92 11.92 -20.40 0.61
CA SER A 92 12.63 -21.01 1.72
C SER A 92 11.99 -20.60 3.06
N GLU A 93 11.91 -21.52 4.02
CA GLU A 93 11.28 -21.28 5.34
C GLU A 93 11.89 -20.09 6.12
N ALA A 94 13.12 -19.70 5.78
CA ALA A 94 13.79 -18.52 6.34
C ALA A 94 13.13 -17.18 5.98
N ASN A 95 12.14 -17.16 5.07
CA ASN A 95 11.45 -15.96 4.58
C ASN A 95 9.93 -16.02 4.86
N LEU A 96 9.54 -16.49 6.04
CA LEU A 96 8.12 -16.54 6.46
C LEU A 96 7.77 -15.55 7.58
N SER A 97 8.67 -14.62 7.92
CA SER A 97 8.37 -13.55 8.87
C SER A 97 7.15 -12.77 8.40
N ASN A 98 6.13 -12.65 9.25
CA ASN A 98 4.84 -12.01 8.94
C ASN A 98 4.05 -12.61 7.76
N ALA A 99 4.35 -13.84 7.32
CA ALA A 99 3.52 -14.51 6.34
C ALA A 99 2.09 -14.69 6.89
N SER A 100 1.08 -14.50 6.03
CA SER A 100 -0.28 -14.91 6.37
C SER A 100 -0.30 -16.42 6.62
N SER A 101 -1.22 -16.90 7.45
CA SER A 101 -1.31 -18.33 7.77
C SER A 101 -2.76 -18.80 7.72
N PHE A 102 -2.98 -19.99 7.18
CA PHE A 102 -4.29 -20.64 7.23
C PHE A 102 -4.23 -21.89 8.09
N ALA A 103 -4.93 -21.88 9.22
CA ALA A 103 -5.03 -23.01 10.13
C ALA A 103 -6.40 -23.04 10.80
N ASN A 104 -6.90 -24.25 11.07
CA ASN A 104 -8.16 -24.44 11.80
C ASN A 104 -9.36 -23.66 11.22
N ASN A 105 -9.50 -23.64 9.89
CA ASN A 105 -10.53 -22.88 9.15
C ASN A 105 -10.41 -21.35 9.24
N THR A 106 -9.35 -20.83 9.86
CA THR A 106 -9.11 -19.40 9.99
C THR A 106 -7.90 -18.99 9.14
N LEU A 107 -8.09 -17.99 8.29
CA LEU A 107 -7.02 -17.22 7.67
C LEU A 107 -6.63 -16.10 8.63
N THR A 108 -5.41 -16.13 9.14
CA THR A 108 -4.82 -15.04 9.89
C THR A 108 -3.91 -14.24 8.97
N ILE A 109 -4.24 -12.96 8.81
CA ILE A 109 -3.41 -11.98 8.12
C ILE A 109 -2.76 -11.13 9.22
N PRO A 110 -1.46 -11.33 9.51
CA PRO A 110 -0.79 -10.65 10.61
C PRO A 110 -0.68 -9.15 10.37
N THR A 111 -0.46 -8.74 9.12
CA THR A 111 -0.44 -7.34 8.68
C THR A 111 -1.16 -7.23 7.34
N LEU A 112 -2.20 -6.40 7.31
CA LEU A 112 -2.90 -5.95 6.11
C LEU A 112 -2.78 -4.42 6.03
N THR A 113 -2.07 -3.94 5.03
CA THR A 113 -1.94 -2.51 4.74
C THR A 113 -3.10 -2.08 3.84
N ALA A 114 -3.95 -1.19 4.36
CA ALA A 114 -5.06 -0.61 3.63
C ALA A 114 -5.01 0.92 3.78
N GLY A 115 -4.52 1.61 2.74
CA GLY A 115 -4.17 3.02 2.84
C GLY A 115 -3.07 3.24 3.88
N ASN A 116 -3.31 4.14 4.84
CA ASN A 116 -2.36 4.50 5.89
C ASN A 116 -2.51 3.69 7.20
N ALA A 117 -3.43 2.72 7.23
CA ALA A 117 -3.65 1.90 8.42
C ALA A 117 -3.21 0.46 8.17
N SER A 118 -2.58 -0.11 9.19
CA SER A 118 -2.27 -1.54 9.25
C SER A 118 -3.29 -2.24 10.13
N TYR A 119 -3.74 -3.40 9.69
CA TYR A 119 -4.71 -4.21 10.40
C TYR A 119 -4.19 -5.62 10.57
N ARG A 120 -4.47 -6.23 11.71
CA ARG A 120 -4.42 -7.67 11.88
C ARG A 120 -5.84 -8.17 11.71
N ILE A 121 -6.07 -9.05 10.74
CA ILE A 121 -7.41 -9.59 10.50
C ILE A 121 -7.44 -11.10 10.55
N GLU A 122 -8.57 -11.63 11.01
CA GLU A 122 -8.88 -13.06 10.97
C GLU A 122 -10.15 -13.27 10.15
N LEU A 123 -10.06 -14.12 9.14
CA LEU A 123 -11.19 -14.52 8.31
C LEU A 123 -11.50 -15.99 8.54
N ILE A 124 -12.76 -16.33 8.76
CA ILE A 124 -13.20 -17.73 8.89
C ILE A 124 -13.71 -18.22 7.55
N LEU A 125 -13.28 -19.41 7.14
CA LEU A 125 -13.79 -20.11 5.97
C LEU A 125 -15.24 -20.57 6.21
N ILE A 126 -16.18 -20.03 5.44
CA ILE A 126 -17.63 -20.34 5.54
C ILE A 126 -18.14 -21.19 4.38
N SER A 127 -17.50 -21.11 3.21
CA SER A 127 -17.79 -21.98 2.07
C SER A 127 -16.49 -22.31 1.35
N ALA A 128 -16.36 -23.55 0.88
CA ALA A 128 -15.22 -24.00 0.09
C ALA A 128 -15.62 -24.46 -1.32
N GLU A 129 -16.91 -24.74 -1.53
CA GLU A 129 -17.48 -25.24 -2.78
C GLU A 129 -18.88 -24.62 -2.96
N PRO A 130 -19.24 -24.10 -4.15
CA PRO A 130 -18.46 -24.07 -5.40
C PRO A 130 -17.37 -22.97 -5.44
N SER A 131 -17.33 -22.11 -4.43
CA SER A 131 -16.36 -21.01 -4.30
C SER A 131 -15.84 -20.95 -2.88
N VAL A 132 -14.56 -20.59 -2.73
CA VAL A 132 -13.96 -20.34 -1.43
C VAL A 132 -14.37 -18.95 -0.95
N VAL A 133 -15.19 -18.90 0.09
CA VAL A 133 -15.69 -17.67 0.72
C VAL A 133 -15.23 -17.64 2.17
N LEU A 134 -14.59 -16.53 2.54
CA LEU A 134 -14.19 -16.24 3.91
C LEU A 134 -14.99 -15.06 4.45
N GLN A 135 -15.34 -15.11 5.72
CA GLN A 135 -16.05 -14.06 6.42
C GLN A 135 -15.14 -13.43 7.46
N LEU A 136 -15.16 -12.10 7.55
CA LEU A 136 -14.43 -11.36 8.58
C LEU A 136 -14.93 -11.78 9.97
N SER A 137 -14.01 -12.29 10.79
CA SER A 137 -14.29 -12.71 12.16
C SER A 137 -13.66 -11.78 13.19
N LYS A 138 -12.48 -11.22 12.87
CA LYS A 138 -11.78 -10.31 13.76
C LYS A 138 -11.02 -9.27 12.94
N VAL A 139 -11.03 -8.03 13.43
CA VAL A 139 -10.18 -6.95 12.95
C VAL A 139 -9.60 -6.24 14.17
N ASP A 140 -8.29 -6.25 14.26
CA ASP A 140 -7.55 -5.43 15.21
C ASP A 140 -6.83 -4.37 14.37
N LEU A 141 -7.04 -3.09 14.69
CA LEU A 141 -6.12 -2.05 14.23
C LEU A 141 -4.75 -2.41 14.81
N ILE A 142 -3.72 -2.44 13.96
CA ILE A 142 -2.34 -2.43 14.42
C ILE A 142 -2.04 -0.94 14.56
N PRO A 143 -2.10 -0.38 15.77
CA PRO A 143 -1.65 0.99 15.95
C PRO A 143 -0.18 1.00 15.51
N ALA A 144 0.26 2.02 14.78
CA ALA A 144 1.67 2.33 14.79
C ALA A 144 2.04 2.51 16.27
N GLU A 145 2.72 1.54 16.88
CA GLU A 145 2.85 1.54 18.33
C GLU A 145 3.57 2.82 18.76
N ALA A 146 2.89 3.64 19.56
CA ALA A 146 3.52 4.66 20.40
C ALA A 146 4.44 3.95 21.39
N ASN A 147 5.69 3.67 21.02
CA ASN A 147 6.60 2.94 21.88
C ASN A 147 7.45 3.91 22.73
N PRO A 148 7.39 3.86 24.08
CA PRO A 148 8.41 4.46 24.93
C PRO A 148 9.72 3.67 24.81
N SER A 149 10.58 4.11 23.88
CA SER A 149 12.05 3.94 23.77
C SER A 149 12.71 2.66 24.34
N THR A 150 13.52 1.98 23.51
CA THR A 150 14.97 1.80 23.77
C THR A 150 15.74 1.22 22.55
N ASN A 151 16.62 2.06 21.97
CA ASN A 151 17.90 1.80 21.23
C ASN A 151 17.94 0.77 20.07
N SER A 152 18.45 1.04 18.84
CA SER A 152 19.47 1.99 18.36
C SER A 152 19.40 2.22 16.83
N GLN A 153 19.54 3.50 16.41
CA GLN A 153 20.07 4.02 15.12
C GLN A 153 19.22 3.96 13.82
N PRO A 154 19.37 4.97 12.93
CA PRO A 154 18.71 6.26 12.88
C PRO A 154 17.53 6.22 11.88
N THR A 155 16.40 5.66 12.30
CA THR A 155 15.16 5.67 11.53
C THR A 155 14.50 7.03 11.72
N ARG A 156 14.04 7.66 10.64
CA ARG A 156 13.10 8.80 10.64
C ARG A 156 12.20 8.71 11.86
N THR A 157 12.23 9.71 12.73
CA THR A 157 11.45 9.63 13.98
C THR A 157 10.00 9.42 13.56
N GLN A 158 9.41 8.27 13.85
CA GLN A 158 8.01 7.93 13.53
C GLN A 158 7.05 9.08 13.91
N THR A 159 7.40 9.81 14.97
CA THR A 159 6.72 11.03 15.42
C THR A 159 6.75 12.20 14.43
N ASP A 160 7.80 12.35 13.64
CA ASP A 160 7.94 13.46 12.68
C ASP A 160 7.06 13.22 11.45
N PHE A 161 6.94 11.97 10.98
CA PHE A 161 5.96 11.64 9.94
C PHE A 161 4.52 11.83 10.42
N GLU A 162 4.18 11.35 11.62
CA GLU A 162 2.85 11.55 12.21
C GLU A 162 2.52 13.04 12.39
N LYS A 163 3.48 13.86 12.85
CA LYS A 163 3.33 15.33 12.89
C LYS A 163 3.18 15.93 11.50
N ALA A 164 3.90 15.42 10.50
CA ALA A 164 3.77 15.88 9.11
C ALA A 164 2.37 15.57 8.57
N GLU A 165 1.82 14.38 8.81
CA GLU A 165 0.46 14.00 8.41
C GLU A 165 -0.61 14.86 9.10
N ALA A 166 -0.48 15.06 10.41
CA ALA A 166 -1.39 15.92 11.18
C ALA A 166 -1.37 17.36 10.67
N LEU A 167 -0.16 17.93 10.51
CA LEU A 167 0.02 19.28 9.97
C LEU A 167 -0.47 19.38 8.53
N PHE A 168 -0.29 18.33 7.73
CA PHE A 168 -0.80 18.28 6.37
C PHE A 168 -2.32 18.40 6.35
N ASN A 169 -3.01 17.56 7.14
CA ASN A 169 -4.45 17.54 7.21
C ASN A 169 -5.03 18.87 7.72
N GLU A 170 -4.46 19.42 8.79
CA GLU A 170 -4.96 20.64 9.44
C GLU A 170 -4.66 21.91 8.64
N SER A 171 -3.46 22.01 8.06
CA SER A 171 -2.91 23.29 7.61
C SER A 171 -2.43 23.34 6.16
N ILE A 172 -2.26 22.20 5.48
CA ILE A 172 -1.68 22.16 4.12
C ILE A 172 -2.72 21.73 3.08
N ALA A 173 -3.49 20.68 3.34
CA ALA A 173 -4.37 20.03 2.38
C ALA A 173 -5.36 21.02 1.76
N GLN A 174 -6.27 21.57 2.56
CA GLN A 174 -7.23 22.56 2.07
C GLN A 174 -6.61 23.95 1.84
N PRO A 175 -5.89 24.55 2.82
CA PRO A 175 -5.49 25.95 2.72
C PRO A 175 -4.40 26.23 1.69
N ILE A 176 -3.62 25.21 1.28
CA ILE A 176 -2.49 25.36 0.37
C ILE A 176 -2.66 24.49 -0.88
N VAL A 177 -2.75 23.17 -0.73
CA VAL A 177 -2.73 22.25 -1.88
C VAL A 177 -4.00 22.41 -2.73
N GLN A 178 -5.18 22.30 -2.12
CA GLN A 178 -6.46 22.36 -2.83
C GLN A 178 -6.83 23.78 -3.27
N SER A 179 -6.45 24.80 -2.51
CA SER A 179 -6.80 26.20 -2.82
C SER A 179 -5.86 26.85 -3.84
N LYS A 180 -4.56 26.53 -3.82
CA LYS A 180 -3.52 27.22 -4.61
C LYS A 180 -2.81 26.28 -5.56
N CYS A 181 -2.16 25.24 -5.04
CA CYS A 181 -1.23 24.43 -5.84
C CYS A 181 -1.92 23.66 -6.97
N ILE A 182 -3.05 23.02 -6.67
CA ILE A 182 -3.76 22.13 -7.62
C ILE A 182 -4.37 22.87 -8.82
N SER A 183 -4.44 24.20 -8.79
CA SER A 183 -4.90 25.01 -9.92
C SER A 183 -4.00 24.82 -11.15
N CYS A 184 -2.69 24.69 -10.92
CA CYS A 184 -1.65 24.52 -11.93
C CYS A 184 -0.99 23.13 -11.86
N HIS A 185 -0.78 22.59 -10.66
CA HIS A 185 -0.08 21.34 -10.40
C HIS A 185 -1.06 20.15 -10.35
N ARG A 186 -1.71 19.86 -11.46
CA ARG A 186 -2.50 18.64 -11.66
C ARG A 186 -2.43 18.19 -13.12
N GLN A 187 -2.80 16.94 -13.38
CA GLN A 187 -2.85 16.40 -14.74
C GLN A 187 -3.64 17.33 -15.68
N GLY A 188 -3.05 17.64 -16.84
CA GLY A 188 -3.68 18.48 -17.87
C GLY A 188 -3.76 19.98 -17.53
N ARG A 189 -3.00 20.46 -16.53
CA ARG A 189 -2.84 21.90 -16.25
C ARG A 189 -1.43 22.38 -16.58
N SER A 190 -1.23 23.70 -16.48
CA SER A 190 0.00 24.39 -16.88
C SER A 190 1.27 23.83 -16.25
N ALA A 191 1.19 23.26 -15.03
CA ALA A 191 2.32 22.62 -14.35
C ALA A 191 2.13 21.09 -14.18
N GLY A 192 1.21 20.48 -14.93
CA GLY A 192 0.92 19.04 -14.85
C GLY A 192 2.03 18.13 -15.34
N GLY A 193 3.04 18.65 -16.03
CA GLY A 193 4.25 17.92 -16.42
C GLY A 193 5.42 18.04 -15.43
N THR A 194 5.20 18.67 -14.27
CA THR A 194 6.25 18.82 -13.24
C THR A 194 6.22 17.65 -12.25
N SER A 195 7.24 17.54 -11.40
CA SER A 195 7.32 16.48 -10.39
C SER A 195 6.27 16.59 -9.26
N LEU A 196 5.58 17.72 -9.14
CA LEU A 196 4.48 17.90 -8.19
C LEU A 196 3.17 17.91 -8.98
N VAL A 197 2.45 16.78 -8.94
CA VAL A 197 1.13 16.62 -9.56
C VAL A 197 0.16 16.16 -8.50
N PHE A 198 -0.69 17.06 -8.02
CA PHE A 198 -1.63 16.81 -6.94
C PHE A 198 -2.98 16.28 -7.45
N VAL A 199 -3.67 15.56 -6.58
CA VAL A 199 -5.04 15.09 -6.80
C VAL A 199 -6.04 15.89 -5.96
N ARG A 200 -7.28 15.98 -6.46
CA ARG A 200 -8.37 16.68 -5.77
C ARG A 200 -8.77 15.94 -4.50
N SER A 201 -9.37 16.67 -3.55
CA SER A 201 -9.96 16.11 -2.34
C SER A 201 -10.78 14.84 -2.62
N SER A 202 -10.38 13.75 -2.01
CA SER A 202 -10.99 12.42 -2.03
C SER A 202 -10.51 11.64 -0.80
N ALA A 203 -11.08 10.47 -0.55
CA ALA A 203 -10.66 9.59 0.55
C ALA A 203 -9.16 9.24 0.52
N THR A 204 -8.54 9.19 -0.66
CA THR A 204 -7.11 8.85 -0.85
C THR A 204 -6.23 10.07 -1.14
N SER A 205 -6.82 11.26 -1.23
CA SER A 205 -6.10 12.46 -1.71
C SER A 205 -4.98 12.92 -0.78
N GLN A 206 -5.11 12.67 0.53
CA GLN A 206 -4.10 13.05 1.52
C GLN A 206 -2.80 12.28 1.27
N GLU A 207 -2.88 10.96 1.27
CA GLU A 207 -1.74 10.05 1.07
C GLU A 207 -1.03 10.33 -0.26
N ILE A 208 -1.79 10.44 -1.36
CA ILE A 208 -1.25 10.72 -2.69
C ILE A 208 -0.52 12.08 -2.72
N ASN A 209 -1.09 13.11 -2.10
CA ASN A 209 -0.50 14.45 -2.11
C ASN A 209 0.73 14.54 -1.18
N ILE A 210 0.76 13.84 -0.05
CA ILE A 210 1.95 13.73 0.81
C ILE A 210 3.08 13.00 0.08
N SER A 211 2.79 11.84 -0.51
CA SER A 211 3.75 11.05 -1.30
C SER A 211 4.33 11.87 -2.46
N THR A 212 3.53 12.75 -3.06
CA THR A 212 3.99 13.67 -4.11
C THR A 212 5.08 14.64 -3.60
N PHE A 213 4.95 15.17 -2.38
CA PHE A 213 5.99 15.99 -1.77
C PHE A 213 7.23 15.17 -1.43
N GLU A 214 7.04 14.00 -0.82
CA GLU A 214 8.12 13.09 -0.42
C GLU A 214 8.98 12.66 -1.63
N ALA A 215 8.34 12.28 -2.73
CA ALA A 215 9.03 11.91 -3.97
C ALA A 215 9.91 13.05 -4.52
N LEU A 216 9.49 14.32 -4.34
CA LEU A 216 10.33 15.46 -4.74
C LEU A 216 11.51 15.65 -3.79
N LEU A 217 11.31 15.51 -2.48
CA LEU A 217 12.37 15.62 -1.47
C LEU A 217 13.43 14.52 -1.65
N GLN A 218 13.03 13.29 -1.94
CA GLN A 218 13.95 12.18 -2.18
C GLN A 218 14.78 12.34 -3.47
N ARG A 219 14.21 12.99 -4.50
CA ARG A 219 14.91 13.22 -5.78
C ARG A 219 15.87 14.41 -5.75
N ARG A 220 15.82 15.25 -4.71
CA ARG A 220 16.55 16.51 -4.65
C ARG A 220 17.17 16.75 -3.28
N ASN A 221 18.49 16.82 -3.24
CA ASN A 221 19.24 17.19 -2.04
C ASN A 221 18.85 18.60 -1.51
N ASP A 222 18.35 19.49 -2.37
CA ASP A 222 17.87 20.83 -2.03
C ASP A 222 16.32 20.93 -1.99
N GLY A 223 15.59 19.81 -1.88
CA GLY A 223 14.15 19.74 -2.10
C GLY A 223 13.32 20.76 -1.30
N ILE A 224 13.58 20.92 0.00
CA ILE A 224 12.87 21.89 0.86
C ILE A 224 13.09 23.31 0.35
N ASN A 225 14.36 23.71 0.20
CA ASN A 225 14.73 25.04 -0.29
C ASN A 225 14.18 25.30 -1.70
N TYR A 226 14.19 24.27 -2.55
CA TYR A 226 13.62 24.34 -3.89
C TYR A 226 12.12 24.66 -3.83
N ILE A 227 11.33 23.92 -3.03
CA ILE A 227 9.89 24.16 -2.91
C ILE A 227 9.62 25.55 -2.32
N LEU A 228 10.26 25.89 -1.21
CA LEU A 228 10.06 27.16 -0.51
C LEU A 228 10.43 28.38 -1.36
N ARG A 229 11.56 28.31 -2.09
CA ARG A 229 11.96 29.34 -3.06
C ARG A 229 10.92 29.51 -4.17
N LYS A 230 10.37 28.40 -4.67
CA LYS A 230 9.36 28.45 -5.74
C LYS A 230 8.05 29.05 -5.21
N VAL A 231 7.48 28.55 -4.12
CA VAL A 231 6.19 29.06 -3.61
C VAL A 231 6.26 30.53 -3.18
N SER A 232 7.43 31.03 -2.77
CA SER A 232 7.66 32.47 -2.48
C SER A 232 7.75 33.36 -3.72
N GLY A 233 7.74 32.77 -4.92
CA GLY A 233 7.70 33.47 -6.21
C GLY A 233 9.04 33.53 -6.94
N ASN A 234 10.13 33.05 -6.33
CA ASN A 234 11.44 33.03 -6.99
C ASN A 234 11.50 31.86 -7.99
N GLY A 235 11.19 32.18 -9.25
CA GLY A 235 11.28 31.26 -10.38
C GLY A 235 10.10 30.30 -10.55
N HIS A 236 8.93 30.57 -9.96
CA HIS A 236 7.77 29.65 -10.02
C HIS A 236 6.85 29.83 -11.24
N GLY A 237 7.06 30.86 -12.06
CA GLY A 237 6.29 31.11 -13.28
C GLY A 237 4.87 31.66 -13.03
N GLY A 238 4.17 31.17 -12.00
CA GLY A 238 2.87 31.67 -11.54
C GLY A 238 2.93 32.83 -10.53
N GLY A 239 4.12 33.40 -10.31
CA GLY A 239 4.34 34.40 -9.25
C GLY A 239 4.32 33.81 -7.84
N THR A 240 4.27 34.68 -6.83
CA THR A 240 4.23 34.31 -5.41
C THR A 240 2.92 33.61 -5.06
N GLN A 241 2.99 32.37 -4.56
CA GLN A 241 1.84 31.59 -4.09
C GLN A 241 1.65 31.73 -2.58
N LEU A 242 2.76 31.67 -1.84
CA LEU A 242 2.86 31.80 -0.39
C LEU A 242 3.95 32.83 -0.08
N ALA A 243 3.58 33.99 0.48
CA ALA A 243 4.57 35.00 0.85
C ALA A 243 5.51 34.45 1.92
N ALA A 244 6.82 34.69 1.78
CA ALA A 244 7.81 34.28 2.76
C ALA A 244 7.45 34.84 4.15
N GLY A 245 7.50 33.99 5.18
CA GLY A 245 7.14 34.36 6.55
C GLY A 245 5.63 34.36 6.86
N SER A 246 4.75 34.18 5.86
CA SER A 246 3.31 33.99 6.11
C SER A 246 3.04 32.68 6.86
N ALA A 247 1.89 32.60 7.56
CA ALA A 247 1.48 31.39 8.27
C ALA A 247 1.49 30.15 7.35
N SER A 248 0.90 30.25 6.15
CA SER A 248 0.91 29.14 5.19
C SER A 248 2.31 28.78 4.68
N TYR A 249 3.22 29.75 4.52
CA TYR A 249 4.62 29.46 4.16
C TYR A 249 5.34 28.73 5.28
N ASN A 250 5.16 29.18 6.53
CA ASN A 250 5.80 28.58 7.69
C ASN A 250 5.27 27.16 7.95
N ASN A 251 3.95 26.96 7.84
CA ASN A 251 3.33 25.64 7.95
C ASN A 251 3.86 24.68 6.86
N LEU A 252 4.01 25.15 5.61
CA LEU A 252 4.60 24.34 4.56
C LEU A 252 6.08 24.03 4.83
N SER A 253 6.86 25.00 5.33
CA SER A 253 8.27 24.80 5.71
C SER A 253 8.43 23.76 6.80
N GLU A 254 7.59 23.82 7.84
CA GLU A 254 7.57 22.88 8.94
C GLU A 254 7.17 21.49 8.47
N PHE A 255 6.10 21.37 7.67
CA PHE A 255 5.68 20.12 7.05
C PHE A 255 6.81 19.46 6.24
N LEU A 256 7.45 20.20 5.34
CA LEU A 256 8.55 19.67 4.52
C LEU A 256 9.76 19.25 5.36
N THR A 257 10.01 19.96 6.46
CA THR A 257 11.10 19.62 7.39
C THR A 257 10.80 18.32 8.12
N LEU A 258 9.59 18.17 8.67
CA LEU A 258 9.13 16.94 9.31
C LEU A 258 9.15 15.76 8.32
N LEU A 259 8.73 16.01 7.07
CA LEU A 259 8.71 14.99 6.02
C LEU A 259 10.13 14.58 5.56
N SER A 260 11.15 15.42 5.75
CA SER A 260 12.53 15.15 5.32
C SER A 260 13.41 14.45 6.37
N ARG A 261 12.93 14.37 7.60
CA ARG A 261 13.66 13.79 8.74
C ARG A 261 13.46 12.29 8.84
#